data_AF-A0A0F0CQE5-F1
#
_entry.id   AF-A0A0F0CQE5-F1
#
_cell.length_a   1.000
_cell.length_b   1.000
_cell.length_c   1.000
_cell.angle_alpha   90.00
_cell.angle_beta   90.00
_cell.angle_gamma   90.00
#
_symmetry.space_group_name_H-M   'P 1'
#
loop_
_entity.id
_entity.type
_entity.pdbx_description
1 polymer ?
#
loop_
_entity_poly.entity_id
_entity_poly.type
_entity_poly.pdbx_seq_one_letter_code
_entity_poly.pdbx_strand_id
1 'polypeptide(L)'
;MKKIIFIAAIVLYGTLAAFSVSAIAAEPDSVNRVNLTRVENWFILLNYDVEKFPFMEEKFNKYDMAVLDPDVCPDFKNYTDKKIFIAYVSFGEAESYRPYWGKIKDKEWVLRENPDWKENYYIDPRSYEWEKIIINEIIPDILKKGFNGIMLDTIDTAGMLESENIQKFYGAKRAMIDLVRAVRLKYPDLIMLSNNGFEILEDIAPFIDGLIVEDINMMPDFKNGGYKKVESSEREYKISVLRGLMDRFKLNVFAIDYAPCNSRQIIKDCVTKCRKLGFNPYVAEKDLNAVYDNRVNTSSAHKIKSARKKEYRYC
;
A
#
# COMPACT_ATOMS: atom_id res chain seq x y z
N MET A 1 10.23 -76.56 -44.81
CA MET A 1 9.81 -75.16 -45.09
C MET A 1 9.00 -74.64 -43.91
N LYS A 2 9.23 -73.37 -43.52
CA LYS A 2 8.64 -72.60 -42.39
C LYS A 2 9.29 -72.89 -41.02
N LYS A 3 10.46 -72.29 -40.72
CA LYS A 3 10.70 -70.97 -40.06
C LYS A 3 10.11 -70.88 -38.65
N ILE A 4 11.02 -71.04 -37.68
CA ILE A 4 10.92 -70.61 -36.29
C ILE A 4 10.79 -69.09 -36.26
N ILE A 5 9.81 -68.56 -35.52
CA ILE A 5 9.83 -67.17 -35.05
C ILE A 5 9.58 -67.21 -33.55
N PHE A 6 10.67 -67.09 -32.79
CA PHE A 6 10.68 -66.72 -31.39
C PHE A 6 10.22 -65.26 -31.31
N ILE A 7 9.07 -64.99 -30.69
CA ILE A 7 8.71 -63.61 -30.32
C ILE A 7 9.31 -63.38 -28.94
N ALA A 8 10.43 -62.66 -28.91
CA ALA A 8 11.02 -62.14 -27.68
C ALA A 8 10.09 -61.06 -27.10
N ALA A 9 9.67 -61.24 -25.85
CA ALA A 9 9.01 -60.19 -25.09
C ALA A 9 10.04 -59.10 -24.77
N ILE A 10 10.00 -58.01 -25.51
CA ILE A 10 10.71 -56.77 -25.14
C ILE A 10 9.83 -56.07 -24.11
N VAL A 11 10.17 -56.23 -22.83
CA VAL A 11 9.68 -55.35 -21.78
C VAL A 11 10.50 -54.07 -21.89
N LEU A 12 9.95 -53.07 -22.58
CA LEU A 12 10.49 -51.72 -22.58
C LEU A 12 10.16 -51.11 -21.21
N TYR A 13 11.14 -51.11 -20.29
CA TYR A 13 11.10 -50.21 -19.14
C TYR A 13 11.20 -48.78 -19.67
N GLY A 14 10.05 -48.18 -19.98
CA GLY A 14 9.96 -46.75 -20.15
C GLY A 14 10.24 -46.09 -18.80
N THR A 15 11.45 -45.57 -18.61
CA THR A 15 11.71 -44.59 -17.57
C THR A 15 10.82 -43.39 -17.85
N LEU A 16 9.66 -43.31 -17.19
CA LEU A 16 9.00 -42.03 -16.98
C LEU A 16 9.96 -41.21 -16.13
N ALA A 17 10.76 -40.37 -16.78
CA ALA A 17 11.33 -39.21 -16.13
C ALA A 17 10.13 -38.35 -15.71
N ALA A 18 9.69 -38.52 -14.46
CA ALA A 18 8.85 -37.55 -13.80
C ALA A 18 9.66 -36.25 -13.79
N PHE A 19 9.35 -35.35 -14.72
CA PHE A 19 9.71 -33.96 -14.55
C PHE A 19 8.88 -33.45 -13.38
N SER A 20 9.40 -33.64 -12.17
CA SER A 20 8.99 -32.83 -11.03
C SER A 20 9.40 -31.41 -11.39
N VAL A 21 8.45 -30.63 -11.90
CA VAL A 21 8.53 -29.18 -11.74
C VAL A 21 8.34 -28.96 -10.24
N SER A 22 9.44 -29.09 -9.50
CA SER A 22 9.56 -28.46 -8.20
C SER A 22 9.51 -26.98 -8.51
N ALA A 23 8.30 -26.42 -8.52
CA ALA A 23 8.15 -25.01 -8.22
C ALA A 23 8.86 -24.84 -6.89
N ILE A 24 10.05 -24.25 -6.93
CA ILE A 24 10.69 -23.73 -5.74
C ILE A 24 9.73 -22.63 -5.30
N ALA A 25 8.74 -23.01 -4.48
CA ALA A 25 8.08 -22.08 -3.61
C ALA A 25 9.22 -21.57 -2.73
N ALA A 26 9.73 -20.39 -3.06
CA ALA A 26 10.63 -19.69 -2.17
C ALA A 26 9.93 -19.68 -0.80
N GLU A 27 10.52 -20.35 0.18
CA GLU A 27 9.95 -20.37 1.51
C GLU A 27 9.79 -18.92 2.00
N PRO A 28 8.71 -18.60 2.73
CA PRO A 28 8.43 -17.25 3.25
C PRO A 28 9.62 -16.60 4.00
N ASP A 29 10.55 -17.42 4.49
CA ASP A 29 11.75 -17.01 5.22
C ASP A 29 12.90 -16.48 4.33
N SER A 30 12.74 -16.48 3.00
CA SER A 30 13.75 -15.97 2.05
C SER A 30 13.53 -14.52 1.59
N VAL A 31 12.45 -13.86 2.03
CA VAL A 31 12.23 -12.44 1.74
C VAL A 31 13.10 -11.60 2.68
N ASN A 32 14.14 -10.98 2.13
CA ASN A 32 14.89 -9.93 2.82
C ASN A 32 13.99 -8.71 3.03
N ARG A 33 13.19 -8.72 4.11
CA ARG A 33 12.34 -7.59 4.46
C ARG A 33 13.17 -6.37 4.80
N VAL A 34 12.74 -5.23 4.29
CA VAL A 34 13.31 -3.96 4.70
C VAL A 34 12.79 -3.63 6.09
N ASN A 35 13.71 -3.47 7.05
CA ASN A 35 13.35 -3.12 8.41
C ASN A 35 12.94 -1.63 8.50
N LEU A 36 11.67 -1.38 8.77
CA LEU A 36 11.09 -0.04 8.85
C LEU A 36 10.97 0.50 10.28
N THR A 37 11.55 -0.17 11.27
CA THR A 37 11.48 0.26 12.69
C THR A 37 12.13 1.63 12.94
N ARG A 38 13.04 2.07 12.06
CA ARG A 38 13.65 3.41 12.12
C ARG A 38 12.72 4.55 11.67
N VAL A 39 11.57 4.24 11.07
CA VAL A 39 10.63 5.25 10.57
C VAL A 39 9.70 5.64 11.71
N GLU A 40 10.00 6.76 12.37
CA GLU A 40 9.16 7.31 13.45
C GLU A 40 8.19 8.36 12.92
N ASN A 41 8.65 9.17 11.98
CA ASN A 41 7.91 10.27 11.40
C ASN A 41 7.75 10.02 9.91
N TRP A 42 6.51 9.93 9.45
CA TRP A 42 6.19 9.79 8.04
C TRP A 42 5.07 10.74 7.65
N PHE A 43 4.94 11.01 6.35
CA PHE A 43 3.83 11.74 5.80
C PHE A 43 3.42 11.16 4.45
N ILE A 44 2.19 11.48 4.05
CA ILE A 44 1.65 11.17 2.73
C ILE A 44 1.15 12.46 2.07
N LEU A 45 1.43 12.61 0.77
CA LEU A 45 1.09 13.77 -0.05
C LEU A 45 0.81 13.28 -1.48
N LEU A 46 -0.46 13.17 -1.85
CA LEU A 46 -0.88 12.63 -3.15
C LEU A 46 -1.42 13.69 -4.11
N ASN A 47 -1.94 14.80 -3.58
CA ASN A 47 -2.51 15.88 -4.40
C ASN A 47 -1.66 17.14 -4.29
N TYR A 48 -0.40 17.04 -4.72
CA TYR A 48 0.53 18.15 -4.62
C TYR A 48 0.28 19.20 -5.71
N ASP A 49 0.15 20.46 -5.30
CA ASP A 49 0.09 21.61 -6.19
C ASP A 49 1.05 22.66 -5.64
N VAL A 50 2.18 22.85 -6.32
CA VAL A 50 3.24 23.77 -5.87
C VAL A 50 2.76 25.23 -5.80
N GLU A 51 1.81 25.62 -6.64
CA GLU A 51 1.30 26.99 -6.69
C GLU A 51 0.37 27.26 -5.49
N LYS A 52 -0.40 26.24 -5.08
CA LYS A 52 -1.34 26.35 -3.95
C LYS A 52 -0.72 26.01 -2.60
N PHE A 53 0.18 25.04 -2.57
CA PHE A 53 0.76 24.45 -1.35
C PHE A 53 2.28 24.33 -1.51
N PRO A 54 3.03 25.44 -1.36
CA PRO A 54 4.46 25.43 -1.58
C PRO A 54 5.15 24.44 -0.64
N PHE A 55 6.10 23.69 -1.18
CA PHE A 55 6.86 22.71 -0.42
C PHE A 55 7.69 23.40 0.66
N MET A 56 7.51 22.96 1.91
CA MET A 56 8.23 23.52 3.04
C MET A 56 9.36 22.59 3.46
N GLU A 57 10.57 22.83 2.96
CA GLU A 57 11.76 22.01 3.22
C GLU A 57 12.01 21.78 4.73
N GLU A 58 11.80 22.79 5.58
CA GLU A 58 11.93 22.67 7.03
C GLU A 58 10.97 21.66 7.66
N LYS A 59 9.77 21.49 7.08
CA LYS A 59 8.83 20.44 7.52
C LYS A 59 9.31 19.10 7.04
N PHE A 60 9.68 19.01 5.78
CA PHE A 60 10.12 17.77 5.14
C PHE A 60 11.34 17.13 5.82
N ASN A 61 12.29 17.94 6.30
CA ASN A 61 13.49 17.43 6.98
C ASN A 61 13.23 16.70 8.31
N LYS A 62 12.00 16.76 8.84
CA LYS A 62 11.61 16.12 10.10
C LYS A 62 11.02 14.72 9.92
N TYR A 63 10.86 14.26 8.68
CA TYR A 63 10.28 12.96 8.36
C TYR A 63 11.34 11.99 7.84
N ASP A 64 11.20 10.74 8.22
CA ASP A 64 12.07 9.62 7.85
C ASP A 64 11.58 8.95 6.56
N MET A 65 10.27 9.02 6.29
CA MET A 65 9.61 8.44 5.12
C MET A 65 8.54 9.36 4.54
N ALA A 66 8.39 9.34 3.22
CA ALA A 66 7.35 10.07 2.48
C ALA A 66 6.64 9.13 1.51
N VAL A 67 5.31 9.15 1.51
CA VAL A 67 4.47 8.53 0.46
C VAL A 67 4.01 9.64 -0.48
N LEU A 68 4.34 9.53 -1.77
CA LEU A 68 4.08 10.58 -2.76
C LEU A 68 3.42 10.03 -4.02
N ASP A 69 2.65 10.87 -4.70
CA ASP A 69 2.28 10.61 -6.09
C ASP A 69 3.54 10.63 -6.99
N PRO A 70 3.80 9.61 -7.81
CA PRO A 70 5.03 9.54 -8.60
C PRO A 70 5.05 10.52 -9.80
N ASP A 71 3.91 11.04 -10.24
CA ASP A 71 3.80 11.97 -11.37
C ASP A 71 3.71 13.43 -10.91
N VAL A 72 3.12 13.67 -9.74
CA VAL A 72 2.94 15.02 -9.18
C VAL A 72 3.48 15.09 -7.74
N CYS A 73 4.78 15.37 -7.59
CA CYS A 73 5.43 15.51 -6.29
C CYS A 73 6.52 16.58 -6.26
N PRO A 74 6.92 17.06 -5.06
CA PRO A 74 8.09 17.92 -4.91
C PRO A 74 9.37 17.23 -5.39
N ASP A 75 10.36 17.99 -5.87
CA ASP A 75 11.68 17.43 -6.18
C ASP A 75 12.38 16.96 -4.90
N PHE A 76 12.45 15.63 -4.74
CA PHE A 76 13.03 14.99 -3.57
C PHE A 76 14.43 14.40 -3.81
N LYS A 77 15.00 14.57 -5.01
CA LYS A 77 16.26 13.91 -5.41
C LYS A 77 17.44 14.22 -4.49
N ASN A 78 17.47 15.41 -3.90
CA ASN A 78 18.52 15.82 -2.96
C ASN A 78 18.41 15.18 -1.57
N TYR A 79 17.39 14.36 -1.33
CA TYR A 79 17.10 13.75 -0.02
C TYR A 79 17.06 12.22 -0.05
N THR A 80 17.30 11.59 -1.20
CA THR A 80 17.19 10.13 -1.40
C THR A 80 18.12 9.33 -0.48
N ASP A 81 19.25 9.91 -0.07
CA ASP A 81 20.19 9.25 0.87
C ASP A 81 19.77 9.40 2.35
N LYS A 82 18.78 10.27 2.63
CA LYS A 82 18.41 10.67 3.99
C LYS A 82 17.04 10.14 4.41
N LYS A 83 16.20 9.75 3.47
CA LYS A 83 14.79 9.41 3.68
C LYS A 83 14.36 8.27 2.78
N ILE A 84 13.28 7.60 3.17
CA ILE A 84 12.63 6.58 2.35
C ILE A 84 11.51 7.24 1.53
N PHE A 85 11.54 7.07 0.22
CA PHE A 85 10.50 7.55 -0.69
C PHE A 85 9.68 6.38 -1.21
N ILE A 86 8.37 6.43 -0.97
CA ILE A 86 7.39 5.43 -1.39
C ILE A 86 6.47 6.08 -2.42
N ALA A 87 6.31 5.45 -3.58
CA ALA A 87 5.38 5.92 -4.60
C ALA A 87 3.99 5.32 -4.36
N TYR A 88 2.96 6.14 -4.48
CA TYR A 88 1.58 5.69 -4.60
C TYR A 88 1.38 4.86 -5.88
N VAL A 89 0.77 3.69 -5.76
CA VAL A 89 0.35 2.87 -6.91
C VAL A 89 -1.01 2.23 -6.62
N SER A 90 -2.02 2.56 -7.42
CA SER A 90 -3.30 1.87 -7.40
C SER A 90 -3.19 0.51 -8.10
N PHE A 91 -3.52 -0.57 -7.40
CA PHE A 91 -3.43 -1.95 -7.92
C PHE A 91 -4.79 -2.47 -8.39
N GLY A 92 -5.87 -2.10 -7.70
CA GLY A 92 -7.24 -2.51 -8.02
C GLY A 92 -8.00 -1.50 -8.88
N GLU A 93 -7.45 -0.31 -9.11
CA GLU A 93 -8.08 0.73 -9.94
C GLU A 93 -7.07 1.33 -10.93
N ALA A 94 -7.58 1.85 -12.04
CA ALA A 94 -6.83 2.59 -13.03
C ALA A 94 -7.29 4.06 -13.05
N GLU A 95 -6.35 4.97 -13.00
CA GLU A 95 -6.60 6.40 -13.02
C GLU A 95 -6.47 6.94 -14.45
N SER A 96 -7.51 7.60 -14.95
CA SER A 96 -7.58 8.00 -16.37
C SER A 96 -6.62 9.11 -16.78
N TYR A 97 -6.02 9.80 -15.82
CA TYR A 97 -4.98 10.80 -16.05
C TYR A 97 -3.57 10.20 -16.11
N ARG A 98 -3.39 8.90 -15.87
CA ARG A 98 -2.07 8.24 -15.92
C ARG A 98 -1.63 7.92 -17.35
N PRO A 99 -0.32 7.85 -17.63
CA PRO A 99 0.20 7.59 -18.98
C PRO A 99 -0.29 6.29 -19.63
N TYR A 100 -0.65 5.27 -18.84
CA TYR A 100 -1.13 3.98 -19.36
C TYR A 100 -2.58 4.06 -19.87
N TRP A 101 -3.38 5.07 -19.49
CA TRP A 101 -4.83 5.10 -19.71
C TRP A 101 -5.21 4.92 -21.18
N GLY A 102 -4.55 5.65 -22.08
CA GLY A 102 -4.82 5.58 -23.51
C GLY A 102 -4.66 4.18 -24.13
N LYS A 103 -3.87 3.30 -23.50
CA LYS A 103 -3.66 1.92 -23.94
C LYS A 103 -4.73 0.95 -23.41
N ILE A 104 -5.36 1.27 -22.28
CA ILE A 104 -6.16 0.32 -21.51
C ILE A 104 -7.65 0.65 -21.47
N LYS A 105 -8.05 1.91 -21.67
CA LYS A 105 -9.41 2.40 -21.42
C LYS A 105 -10.55 1.61 -22.10
N ASP A 106 -10.25 0.98 -23.23
CA ASP A 106 -11.22 0.21 -24.03
C ASP A 106 -11.14 -1.32 -23.78
N LYS A 107 -10.37 -1.75 -22.77
CA LYS A 107 -10.18 -3.17 -22.43
C LYS A 107 -11.32 -3.66 -21.55
N GLU A 108 -11.77 -4.89 -21.76
CA GLU A 108 -12.91 -5.49 -21.02
C GLU A 108 -12.66 -5.64 -19.51
N TRP A 109 -11.40 -5.69 -19.09
CA TRP A 109 -11.00 -5.76 -17.69
C TRP A 109 -10.92 -4.39 -17.01
N VAL A 110 -11.08 -3.29 -17.76
CA VAL A 110 -11.38 -1.97 -17.20
C VAL A 110 -12.88 -1.90 -17.00
N LEU A 111 -13.29 -1.77 -15.74
CA LEU A 111 -14.68 -1.83 -15.34
C LEU A 111 -15.26 -0.41 -15.24
N ARG A 112 -16.33 -0.27 -14.45
CA ARG A 112 -16.99 1.01 -14.20
C ARG A 112 -16.09 1.97 -13.42
N GLU A 113 -16.35 3.26 -13.58
CA GLU A 113 -15.77 4.31 -12.75
C GLU A 113 -16.20 4.13 -11.28
N ASN A 114 -15.30 4.46 -10.37
CA ASN A 114 -15.55 4.49 -8.94
C ASN A 114 -16.41 5.72 -8.60
N PRO A 115 -17.63 5.57 -8.05
CA PRO A 115 -18.52 6.70 -7.80
C PRO A 115 -17.98 7.66 -6.73
N ASP A 116 -17.13 7.18 -5.82
CA ASP A 116 -16.54 8.00 -4.75
C ASP A 116 -15.26 8.71 -5.22
N TRP A 117 -14.60 8.17 -6.25
CA TRP A 117 -13.33 8.65 -6.77
C TRP A 117 -13.40 8.84 -8.28
N LYS A 118 -13.72 10.07 -8.71
CA LYS A 118 -13.77 10.42 -10.12
C LYS A 118 -12.46 10.10 -10.83
N GLU A 119 -12.56 9.78 -12.10
CA GLU A 119 -11.44 9.42 -12.98
C GLU A 119 -10.70 8.14 -12.58
N ASN A 120 -11.17 7.42 -11.55
CA ASN A 120 -10.66 6.11 -11.15
C ASN A 120 -11.63 5.02 -11.61
N TYR A 121 -11.11 3.95 -12.20
CA TYR A 121 -11.89 2.86 -12.78
C TYR A 121 -11.46 1.54 -12.17
N TYR A 122 -12.41 0.76 -11.65
CA TYR A 122 -12.10 -0.55 -11.11
C TYR A 122 -11.47 -1.46 -12.17
N ILE A 123 -10.46 -2.23 -11.78
CA ILE A 123 -9.79 -3.20 -12.63
C ILE A 123 -10.13 -4.61 -12.15
N ASP A 124 -10.43 -5.50 -13.09
CA ASP A 124 -10.45 -6.93 -12.80
C ASP A 124 -9.01 -7.43 -12.60
N PRO A 125 -8.61 -7.79 -11.37
CA PRO A 125 -7.21 -8.13 -11.08
C PRO A 125 -6.78 -9.46 -11.70
N ARG A 126 -7.70 -10.23 -12.30
CA ARG A 126 -7.38 -11.46 -13.06
C ARG A 126 -6.77 -11.15 -14.43
N SER A 127 -6.71 -9.89 -14.83
CA SER A 127 -6.10 -9.46 -16.09
C SER A 127 -4.58 -9.60 -16.06
N TYR A 128 -4.06 -10.53 -16.86
CA TYR A 128 -2.62 -10.67 -17.08
C TYR A 128 -1.99 -9.45 -17.78
N GLU A 129 -2.77 -8.70 -18.56
CA GLU A 129 -2.29 -7.45 -19.16
C GLU A 129 -2.08 -6.38 -18.09
N TRP A 130 -2.98 -6.28 -17.11
CA TRP A 130 -2.83 -5.34 -16.00
C TRP A 130 -1.65 -5.69 -15.10
N GLU A 131 -1.50 -6.97 -14.74
CA GLU A 131 -0.32 -7.47 -14.02
C GLU A 131 0.98 -7.05 -14.74
N LYS A 132 1.04 -7.24 -16.06
CA LYS A 132 2.20 -6.83 -16.86
C LYS A 132 2.46 -5.34 -16.83
N ILE A 133 1.43 -4.50 -16.84
CA ILE A 133 1.59 -3.04 -16.79
C ILE A 133 2.18 -2.64 -15.44
N ILE A 134 1.64 -3.16 -14.33
CA ILE A 134 2.17 -2.92 -12.98
C ILE A 134 3.65 -3.35 -12.91
N ILE A 135 3.91 -4.60 -13.29
CA ILE A 135 5.21 -5.24 -13.11
C ILE A 135 6.27 -4.77 -14.10
N ASN A 136 5.93 -4.42 -15.34
CA ASN A 136 6.92 -4.14 -16.40
C ASN A 136 6.95 -2.69 -16.86
N GLU A 137 5.94 -1.87 -16.53
CA GLU A 137 5.90 -0.45 -16.91
C GLU A 137 5.94 0.44 -15.65
N ILE A 138 4.94 0.33 -14.77
CA ILE A 138 4.75 1.25 -13.63
C ILE A 138 5.91 1.16 -12.62
N ILE A 139 6.21 -0.04 -12.10
CA ILE A 139 7.26 -0.20 -11.07
C ILE A 139 8.65 0.20 -11.60
N PRO A 140 9.08 -0.24 -12.80
CA PRO A 140 10.34 0.23 -13.38
C PRO A 140 10.43 1.76 -13.51
N ASP A 141 9.37 2.43 -13.91
CA ASP A 141 9.38 3.88 -14.07
C ASP A 141 9.44 4.60 -12.71
N ILE A 142 8.79 4.05 -11.67
CA ILE A 142 8.93 4.51 -10.28
C ILE A 142 10.37 4.37 -9.79
N LEU A 143 11.00 3.22 -10.01
CA LEU A 143 12.40 2.99 -9.61
C LEU A 143 13.36 3.95 -10.33
N LYS A 144 13.16 4.20 -11.63
CA LYS A 144 13.95 5.20 -12.39
C LYS A 144 13.81 6.62 -11.84
N LYS A 145 12.65 6.97 -11.27
CA LYS A 145 12.41 8.26 -10.61
C LYS A 145 13.11 8.38 -9.25
N GLY A 146 13.67 7.30 -8.72
CA GLY A 146 14.46 7.31 -7.47
C GLY A 146 13.68 6.95 -6.21
N PHE A 147 12.46 6.41 -6.36
CA PHE A 147 11.70 5.88 -5.22
C PHE A 147 12.32 4.58 -4.71
N ASN A 148 12.23 4.35 -3.40
CA ASN A 148 12.70 3.14 -2.74
C ASN A 148 11.63 2.04 -2.68
N GLY A 149 10.37 2.40 -2.88
CA GLY A 149 9.25 1.48 -2.69
C GLY A 149 7.95 1.97 -3.28
N ILE A 150 6.92 1.16 -3.08
CA ILE A 150 5.54 1.42 -3.48
C ILE A 150 4.57 1.23 -2.31
N MET A 151 3.52 2.04 -2.29
CA MET A 151 2.30 1.80 -1.55
C MET A 151 1.30 1.14 -2.49
N LEU A 152 0.83 -0.05 -2.13
CA LEU A 152 -0.12 -0.83 -2.89
C LEU A 152 -1.52 -0.41 -2.46
N ASP A 153 -2.11 0.49 -3.22
CA ASP A 153 -3.45 0.99 -2.94
C ASP A 153 -4.54 0.20 -3.68
N THR A 154 -5.78 0.36 -3.22
CA THR A 154 -7.01 -0.22 -3.81
C THR A 154 -7.01 -1.75 -3.95
N ILE A 155 -6.14 -2.46 -3.24
CA ILE A 155 -6.10 -3.93 -3.27
C ILE A 155 -7.38 -4.58 -2.71
N ASP A 156 -8.14 -3.85 -1.87
CA ASP A 156 -9.46 -4.25 -1.37
C ASP A 156 -10.51 -4.40 -2.49
N THR A 157 -10.31 -3.77 -3.64
CA THR A 157 -11.20 -3.89 -4.81
C THR A 157 -11.40 -5.36 -5.21
N ALA A 158 -10.40 -6.22 -5.03
CA ALA A 158 -10.52 -7.64 -5.32
C ALA A 158 -11.60 -8.34 -4.47
N GLY A 159 -11.64 -8.04 -3.16
CA GLY A 159 -12.65 -8.58 -2.24
C GLY A 159 -14.04 -7.98 -2.47
N MET A 160 -14.08 -6.67 -2.76
CA MET A 160 -15.31 -5.98 -3.14
C MET A 160 -15.93 -6.59 -4.40
N LEU A 161 -15.16 -6.80 -5.48
CA LEU A 161 -15.68 -7.36 -6.73
C LEU A 161 -16.24 -8.79 -6.54
N GLU A 162 -15.53 -9.65 -5.80
CA GLU A 162 -16.03 -10.98 -5.46
C GLU A 162 -17.32 -10.93 -4.63
N SER A 163 -17.40 -10.01 -3.67
CA SER A 163 -18.59 -9.82 -2.83
C SER A 163 -19.78 -9.29 -3.62
N GLU A 164 -19.56 -8.38 -4.58
CA GLU A 164 -20.59 -7.84 -5.47
C GLU A 164 -21.16 -8.91 -6.41
N ASN A 165 -20.29 -9.73 -7.01
CA ASN A 165 -20.72 -10.79 -7.91
C ASN A 165 -19.69 -11.93 -7.97
N ILE A 166 -19.85 -12.89 -7.07
CA ILE A 166 -18.95 -14.04 -6.97
C ILE A 166 -18.90 -14.88 -8.25
N GLN A 167 -20.00 -14.99 -9.00
CA GLN A 167 -20.01 -15.77 -10.24
C GLN A 167 -19.18 -15.11 -11.34
N LYS A 168 -19.22 -13.77 -11.42
CA LYS A 168 -18.46 -13.00 -12.40
C LYS A 168 -16.99 -12.87 -12.01
N PHE A 169 -16.71 -12.61 -10.73
CA PHE A 169 -15.39 -12.22 -10.24
C PHE A 169 -14.67 -13.28 -9.41
N TYR A 170 -15.15 -14.53 -9.41
CA TYR A 170 -14.47 -15.64 -8.74
C TYR A 170 -12.96 -15.65 -9.05
N GLY A 171 -12.14 -15.65 -7.99
CA GLY A 171 -10.70 -15.68 -8.07
C GLY A 171 -10.03 -14.30 -8.14
N ALA A 172 -10.77 -13.19 -8.08
CA ALA A 172 -10.19 -11.84 -8.03
C ALA A 172 -9.28 -11.66 -6.81
N LYS A 173 -9.68 -12.13 -5.62
CA LYS A 173 -8.81 -12.08 -4.42
C LYS A 173 -7.53 -12.85 -4.63
N ARG A 174 -7.64 -14.07 -5.18
CA ARG A 174 -6.48 -14.91 -5.48
C ARG A 174 -5.54 -14.24 -6.49
N ALA A 175 -6.09 -13.64 -7.53
CA ALA A 175 -5.31 -12.94 -8.55
C ALA A 175 -4.58 -11.71 -7.97
N MET A 176 -5.23 -10.94 -7.08
CA MET A 176 -4.57 -9.83 -6.39
C MET A 176 -3.41 -10.32 -5.50
N ILE A 177 -3.62 -11.40 -4.73
CA ILE A 177 -2.56 -12.03 -3.93
C ILE A 177 -1.39 -12.48 -4.82
N ASP A 178 -1.71 -13.10 -5.96
CA ASP A 178 -0.72 -13.56 -6.92
C ASP A 178 0.06 -12.40 -7.57
N LEU A 179 -0.60 -11.28 -7.86
CA LEU A 179 0.04 -10.05 -8.32
C LEU A 179 1.04 -9.49 -7.28
N VAL A 180 0.63 -9.36 -6.02
CA VAL A 180 1.53 -8.89 -4.94
C VAL A 180 2.74 -9.81 -4.81
N ARG A 181 2.52 -11.13 -4.83
CA ARG A 181 3.59 -12.13 -4.80
C ARG A 181 4.52 -12.00 -6.02
N ALA A 182 3.97 -11.83 -7.22
CA ALA A 182 4.75 -11.67 -8.44
C ALA A 182 5.62 -10.41 -8.42
N VAL A 183 5.10 -9.29 -7.89
CA VAL A 183 5.87 -8.07 -7.66
C VAL A 183 7.05 -8.35 -6.73
N ARG A 184 6.81 -8.97 -5.57
CA ARG A 184 7.90 -9.29 -4.62
C ARG A 184 8.96 -10.19 -5.23
N LEU A 185 8.56 -11.22 -5.99
CA LEU A 185 9.50 -12.14 -6.63
C LEU A 185 10.38 -11.44 -7.67
N LYS A 186 9.81 -10.48 -8.42
CA LYS A 186 10.57 -9.74 -9.43
C LYS A 186 11.44 -8.63 -8.84
N TYR A 187 10.96 -7.98 -7.77
CA TYR A 187 11.61 -6.85 -7.12
C TYR A 187 11.85 -7.16 -5.64
N PRO A 188 12.81 -8.06 -5.31
CA PRO A 188 13.01 -8.53 -3.93
C PRO A 188 13.37 -7.41 -2.96
N ASP A 189 14.09 -6.38 -3.41
CA ASP A 189 14.54 -5.25 -2.59
C ASP A 189 13.57 -4.06 -2.56
N LEU A 190 12.44 -4.13 -3.30
CA LEU A 190 11.45 -3.06 -3.33
C LEU A 190 10.72 -3.00 -1.99
N ILE A 191 10.67 -1.82 -1.37
CA ILE A 191 9.84 -1.64 -0.17
C ILE A 191 8.37 -1.67 -0.61
N MET A 192 7.58 -2.57 -0.03
CA MET A 192 6.16 -2.72 -0.36
C MET A 192 5.31 -2.46 0.88
N LEU A 193 4.49 -1.41 0.84
CA LEU A 193 3.53 -1.07 1.90
C LEU A 193 2.12 -1.35 1.38
N SER A 194 1.40 -2.28 2.01
CA SER A 194 -0.02 -2.48 1.69
C SER A 194 -0.84 -1.32 2.25
N ASN A 195 -1.71 -0.66 1.47
CA ASN A 195 -2.75 0.20 2.03
C ASN A 195 -4.03 -0.60 2.24
N ASN A 196 -4.48 -0.72 3.49
CA ASN A 196 -5.60 -1.58 3.86
C ASN A 196 -5.43 -3.01 3.30
N GLY A 197 -6.44 -3.58 2.64
CA GLY A 197 -6.40 -4.94 2.08
C GLY A 197 -6.97 -6.02 2.98
N PHE A 198 -7.80 -5.70 3.97
CA PHE A 198 -8.14 -6.60 5.10
C PHE A 198 -8.66 -7.97 4.69
N GLU A 199 -9.30 -8.11 3.52
CA GLU A 199 -9.78 -9.39 3.01
C GLU A 199 -8.69 -10.34 2.51
N ILE A 200 -7.51 -9.83 2.15
CA ILE A 200 -6.37 -10.59 1.64
C ILE A 200 -5.08 -10.34 2.43
N LEU A 201 -5.16 -9.51 3.48
CA LEU A 201 -3.98 -8.97 4.16
C LEU A 201 -3.11 -10.05 4.79
N GLU A 202 -3.71 -11.08 5.36
CA GLU A 202 -2.97 -12.22 5.92
C GLU A 202 -2.21 -13.00 4.85
N ASP A 203 -2.78 -13.16 3.65
CA ASP A 203 -2.18 -13.88 2.54
C ASP A 203 -1.03 -13.10 1.89
N ILE A 204 -1.10 -11.76 1.87
CA ILE A 204 -0.05 -10.91 1.31
C ILE A 204 1.02 -10.51 2.33
N ALA A 205 0.76 -10.64 3.63
CA ALA A 205 1.69 -10.29 4.69
C ALA A 205 3.10 -10.92 4.54
N PRO A 206 3.27 -12.16 4.04
CA PRO A 206 4.57 -12.71 3.69
C PRO A 206 5.40 -11.89 2.68
N PHE A 207 4.77 -11.06 1.85
CA PHE A 207 5.38 -10.42 0.68
C PHE A 207 5.54 -8.89 0.80
N ILE A 208 5.16 -8.29 1.93
CA ILE A 208 5.19 -6.84 2.16
C ILE A 208 6.15 -6.47 3.31
N ASP A 209 6.59 -5.22 3.39
CA ASP A 209 7.50 -4.74 4.43
C ASP A 209 6.77 -3.95 5.54
N GLY A 210 5.57 -3.47 5.24
CA GLY A 210 4.75 -2.74 6.19
C GLY A 210 3.32 -2.56 5.71
N LEU A 211 2.55 -1.91 6.57
CA LEU A 211 1.11 -1.70 6.41
C LEU A 211 0.82 -0.21 6.56
N ILE A 212 0.06 0.35 5.63
CA ILE A 212 -0.67 1.60 5.81
C ILE A 212 -2.13 1.24 6.07
N VAL A 213 -2.77 1.94 7.00
CA VAL A 213 -4.18 1.72 7.32
C VAL A 213 -4.94 3.05 7.34
N GLU A 214 -6.06 3.03 6.62
CA GLU A 214 -7.07 4.09 6.53
C GLU A 214 -8.43 3.51 6.95
N ASP A 215 -9.03 3.89 8.08
CA ASP A 215 -8.52 4.68 9.20
C ASP A 215 -8.68 3.89 10.50
N ILE A 216 -8.21 4.44 11.64
CA ILE A 216 -8.33 3.79 12.96
C ILE A 216 -9.27 4.53 13.91
N ASN A 217 -9.29 5.85 13.89
CA ASN A 217 -10.01 6.68 14.85
C ASN A 217 -10.95 7.67 14.16
N MET A 218 -10.51 8.31 13.08
CA MET A 218 -11.27 9.33 12.37
C MET A 218 -11.16 9.12 10.86
N MET A 219 -12.31 9.17 10.18
CA MET A 219 -12.42 8.94 8.74
C MET A 219 -13.21 10.04 8.04
N PRO A 220 -13.07 10.21 6.72
CA PRO A 220 -13.95 11.08 5.95
C PRO A 220 -15.40 10.58 6.01
N ASP A 221 -16.36 11.51 6.13
CA ASP A 221 -17.78 11.20 5.97
C ASP A 221 -18.21 11.53 4.53
N PHE A 222 -18.11 10.56 3.62
CA PHE A 222 -18.51 10.75 2.21
C PHE A 222 -20.00 11.04 2.03
N LYS A 223 -20.85 10.68 3.01
CA LYS A 223 -22.31 10.88 2.93
C LYS A 223 -22.72 12.28 3.37
N ASN A 224 -22.18 12.74 4.51
CA ASN A 224 -22.59 14.02 5.09
C ASN A 224 -21.55 15.14 4.87
N GLY A 225 -20.38 14.80 4.35
CA GLY A 225 -19.21 15.69 4.30
C GLY A 225 -18.49 15.80 5.66
N GLY A 226 -17.24 16.24 5.62
CA GLY A 226 -16.41 16.40 6.81
C GLY A 226 -15.82 15.07 7.30
N TYR A 227 -15.79 14.88 8.62
CA TYR A 227 -15.09 13.77 9.27
C TYR A 227 -15.93 13.19 10.40
N LYS A 228 -15.87 11.87 10.56
CA LYS A 228 -16.58 11.12 11.59
C LYS A 228 -15.64 10.14 12.28
N LYS A 229 -16.06 9.60 13.43
CA LYS A 229 -15.34 8.52 14.08
C LYS A 229 -15.50 7.22 13.28
N VAL A 230 -14.45 6.41 13.23
CA VAL A 230 -14.56 5.01 12.80
C VAL A 230 -15.46 4.27 13.79
N GLU A 231 -16.38 3.44 13.28
CA GLU A 231 -17.27 2.65 14.12
C GLU A 231 -16.48 1.70 15.03
N SER A 232 -16.93 1.54 16.28
CA SER A 232 -16.15 0.83 17.30
C SER A 232 -15.84 -0.61 16.90
N SER A 233 -16.81 -1.33 16.30
CA SER A 233 -16.64 -2.72 15.86
C SER A 233 -15.64 -2.84 14.71
N GLU A 234 -15.70 -1.94 13.73
CA GLU A 234 -14.74 -1.88 12.62
C GLU A 234 -13.33 -1.59 13.15
N ARG A 235 -13.21 -0.60 14.03
CA ARG A 235 -11.94 -0.23 14.66
C ARG A 235 -11.34 -1.41 15.45
N GLU A 236 -12.14 -2.10 16.25
CA GLU A 236 -11.68 -3.25 17.04
C GLU A 236 -11.21 -4.40 16.15
N TYR A 237 -11.96 -4.68 15.07
CA TYR A 237 -11.57 -5.67 14.06
C TYR A 237 -10.23 -5.31 13.40
N LYS A 238 -10.09 -4.08 12.89
CA LYS A 238 -8.86 -3.60 12.25
C LYS A 238 -7.66 -3.75 13.19
N ILE A 239 -7.80 -3.30 14.44
CA ILE A 239 -6.72 -3.39 15.45
C ILE A 239 -6.33 -4.85 15.72
N SER A 240 -7.30 -5.75 15.83
CA SER A 240 -7.05 -7.17 16.07
C SER A 240 -6.20 -7.79 14.95
N VAL A 241 -6.61 -7.57 13.69
CA VAL A 241 -5.89 -8.08 12.51
C VAL A 241 -4.47 -7.50 12.45
N LEU A 242 -4.35 -6.17 12.56
CA LEU A 242 -3.06 -5.48 12.45
C LEU A 242 -2.09 -5.94 13.53
N ARG A 243 -2.52 -6.07 14.79
CA ARG A 243 -1.65 -6.57 15.88
C ARG A 243 -1.21 -8.00 15.64
N GLY A 244 -2.11 -8.88 15.19
CA GLY A 244 -1.75 -10.25 14.82
C GLY A 244 -0.69 -10.30 13.72
N LEU A 245 -0.76 -9.40 12.74
CA LEU A 245 0.23 -9.30 11.66
C LEU A 245 1.56 -8.71 12.12
N MET A 246 1.53 -7.67 12.96
CA MET A 246 2.74 -7.13 13.60
C MET A 246 3.46 -8.22 14.40
N ASP A 247 2.73 -9.02 15.17
CA ASP A 247 3.33 -10.05 16.01
C ASP A 247 3.92 -11.20 15.19
N ARG A 248 3.19 -11.68 14.18
CA ARG A 248 3.60 -12.82 13.32
C ARG A 248 4.70 -12.46 12.33
N PHE A 249 4.60 -11.31 11.68
CA PHE A 249 5.45 -10.92 10.54
C PHE A 249 6.41 -9.76 10.84
N LYS A 250 6.35 -9.18 12.04
CA LYS A 250 7.16 -8.02 12.48
C LYS A 250 6.98 -6.79 11.57
N LEU A 251 5.79 -6.64 11.01
CA LEU A 251 5.44 -5.51 10.16
C LEU A 251 5.28 -4.23 10.98
N ASN A 252 5.73 -3.11 10.42
CA ASN A 252 5.39 -1.78 10.91
C ASN A 252 4.01 -1.36 10.38
N VAL A 253 3.21 -0.72 11.23
CA VAL A 253 1.90 -0.17 10.86
C VAL A 253 1.96 1.35 10.88
N PHE A 254 1.66 1.95 9.75
CA PHE A 254 1.58 3.38 9.48
C PHE A 254 0.10 3.76 9.40
N ALA A 255 -0.44 4.30 10.48
CA ALA A 255 -1.85 4.65 10.55
C ALA A 255 -2.06 6.08 10.08
N ILE A 256 -2.95 6.28 9.13
CA ILE A 256 -3.46 7.61 8.79
C ILE A 256 -4.89 7.74 9.32
N ASP A 257 -5.18 8.91 9.90
CA ASP A 257 -6.52 9.32 10.35
C ASP A 257 -6.83 10.68 9.72
N TYR A 258 -8.12 10.96 9.50
CA TYR A 258 -8.54 12.18 8.84
C TYR A 258 -9.27 13.16 9.75
N ALA A 259 -8.77 14.39 9.85
CA ALA A 259 -9.38 15.45 10.65
C ALA A 259 -9.05 16.84 10.08
N PRO A 260 -9.88 17.87 10.38
CA PRO A 260 -9.55 19.25 9.98
C PRO A 260 -8.24 19.72 10.62
N CYS A 261 -7.40 20.46 9.88
CA CYS A 261 -6.06 20.83 10.39
C CYS A 261 -6.09 21.73 11.64
N ASN A 262 -7.21 22.44 11.86
CA ASN A 262 -7.43 23.25 13.06
C ASN A 262 -7.93 22.44 14.30
N SER A 263 -8.21 21.14 14.17
CA SER A 263 -8.80 20.31 15.23
C SER A 263 -7.75 19.69 16.15
N ARG A 264 -6.97 20.52 16.83
CA ARG A 264 -5.80 20.11 17.63
C ARG A 264 -6.07 18.99 18.62
N GLN A 265 -7.21 19.00 19.30
CA GLN A 265 -7.54 17.97 20.29
C GLN A 265 -7.81 16.61 19.62
N ILE A 266 -8.53 16.61 18.49
CA ILE A 266 -8.80 15.39 17.71
C ILE A 266 -7.49 14.82 17.17
N ILE A 267 -6.62 15.65 16.59
CA ILE A 267 -5.30 15.26 16.08
C ILE A 267 -4.47 14.63 17.21
N LYS A 268 -4.39 15.30 18.36
CA LYS A 268 -3.65 14.80 19.53
C LYS A 268 -4.18 13.45 20.01
N ASP A 269 -5.50 13.28 20.03
CA ASP A 269 -6.14 12.04 20.47
C ASP A 269 -5.89 10.89 19.50
N CYS A 270 -5.97 11.11 18.19
CA CYS A 270 -5.65 10.12 17.16
C CYS A 270 -4.18 9.67 17.28
N VAL A 271 -3.25 10.62 17.30
CA VAL A 271 -1.81 10.35 17.47
C VAL A 271 -1.53 9.56 18.75
N THR A 272 -2.13 9.95 19.86
CA THR A 272 -1.91 9.28 21.16
C THR A 272 -2.47 7.86 21.16
N LYS A 273 -3.67 7.64 20.59
CA LYS A 273 -4.29 6.32 20.51
C LYS A 273 -3.50 5.37 19.62
N CYS A 274 -3.09 5.81 18.43
CA CYS A 274 -2.29 4.99 17.52
C CYS A 274 -0.92 4.64 18.10
N ARG A 275 -0.21 5.60 18.74
CA ARG A 275 1.07 5.31 19.42
C ARG A 275 0.93 4.27 20.53
N LYS A 276 -0.17 4.29 21.29
CA LYS A 276 -0.44 3.27 22.32
C LYS A 276 -0.63 1.86 21.74
N LEU A 277 -0.99 1.75 20.47
CA LEU A 277 -1.14 0.48 19.75
C LEU A 277 0.19 0.02 19.10
N GLY A 278 1.25 0.83 19.19
CA GLY A 278 2.51 0.57 18.50
C GLY A 278 2.49 0.97 17.01
N PHE A 279 1.50 1.77 16.59
CA PHE A 279 1.42 2.28 15.21
C PHE A 279 2.18 3.61 15.09
N ASN A 280 2.63 3.91 13.88
CA ASN A 280 3.21 5.18 13.45
C ASN A 280 2.10 6.09 12.89
N PRO A 281 1.59 7.09 13.63
CA PRO A 281 0.45 7.89 13.18
C PRO A 281 0.82 9.05 12.27
N TYR A 282 -0.06 9.34 11.32
CA TYR A 282 -0.15 10.59 10.60
C TYR A 282 -1.62 11.03 10.60
N VAL A 283 -1.90 12.31 10.83
CA VAL A 283 -3.25 12.87 10.75
C VAL A 283 -3.25 13.94 9.67
N ALA A 284 -4.20 13.85 8.74
CA ALA A 284 -4.26 14.73 7.57
C ALA A 284 -5.69 15.17 7.27
N GLU A 285 -5.84 16.12 6.37
CA GLU A 285 -7.13 16.33 5.70
C GLU A 285 -7.23 15.37 4.50
N LYS A 286 -8.47 15.02 4.13
CA LYS A 286 -8.75 13.98 3.13
C LYS A 286 -8.10 14.22 1.76
N ASP A 287 -7.80 15.47 1.43
CA ASP A 287 -7.30 15.85 0.12
C ASP A 287 -5.79 15.56 -0.04
N LEU A 288 -5.07 15.27 1.06
CA LEU A 288 -3.65 14.90 1.05
C LEU A 288 -2.78 15.84 0.20
N ASN A 289 -3.03 17.15 0.30
CA ASN A 289 -2.40 18.21 -0.51
C ASN A 289 -1.35 19.04 0.25
N ALA A 290 -1.12 18.73 1.53
CA ALA A 290 -0.17 19.44 2.37
C ALA A 290 0.55 18.50 3.36
N VAL A 291 1.66 19.00 3.90
CA VAL A 291 2.43 18.30 4.96
C VAL A 291 1.98 18.82 6.34
N TYR A 292 1.44 17.91 7.16
CA TYR A 292 0.85 18.21 8.47
C TYR A 292 1.79 17.87 9.64
N ASP A 293 2.03 18.85 10.53
CA ASP A 293 2.85 18.65 11.73
C ASP A 293 2.03 18.04 12.88
N ASN A 294 2.06 16.72 12.97
CA ASN A 294 1.31 15.94 13.96
C ASN A 294 2.06 15.70 15.28
N ARG A 295 3.17 16.43 15.52
CA ARG A 295 4.00 16.21 16.70
C ARG A 295 3.28 16.71 17.96
N VAL A 296 2.88 15.74 18.78
CA VAL A 296 2.42 16.01 20.14
C VAL A 296 3.64 16.10 21.06
N ASN A 297 3.97 17.30 21.54
CA ASN A 297 4.96 17.46 22.63
C ASN A 297 4.46 16.68 23.85
N THR A 298 5.14 15.60 24.21
CA THR A 298 4.85 14.81 25.41
C THR A 298 5.38 15.45 26.70
N SER A 299 6.00 16.63 26.61
CA SER A 299 6.54 17.37 27.77
C SER A 299 5.46 18.22 28.45
N SER A 300 4.72 17.61 29.37
CA SER A 300 4.02 18.33 30.44
C SER A 300 4.40 17.76 31.81
N ALA A 301 5.64 18.02 32.22
CA ALA A 301 6.08 18.07 33.61
C ALA A 301 7.48 18.69 33.73
N HIS A 302 7.63 19.99 33.45
CA HIS A 302 8.49 20.96 34.17
C HIS A 302 8.79 22.20 33.31
N LYS A 303 8.39 23.37 33.85
CA LYS A 303 8.87 24.74 33.58
C LYS A 303 9.08 25.18 32.12
N ILE A 304 8.21 26.06 31.64
CA ILE A 304 8.59 27.06 30.62
C ILE A 304 8.27 28.46 31.15
N LYS A 305 9.31 29.19 31.53
CA LYS A 305 9.29 30.66 31.56
C LYS A 305 9.31 31.15 30.12
N SER A 306 8.33 31.98 29.78
CA SER A 306 8.45 33.15 28.88
C SER A 306 9.41 32.99 27.69
N ALA A 307 8.91 32.46 26.59
CA ALA A 307 9.34 32.84 25.24
C ALA A 307 8.09 33.01 24.38
N ARG A 308 8.01 34.11 23.62
CA ARG A 308 6.89 34.46 22.75
C ARG A 308 6.52 33.25 21.87
N LYS A 309 5.35 32.64 22.14
CA LYS A 309 4.74 31.67 21.22
C LYS A 309 4.42 32.41 19.93
N LYS A 310 5.24 32.21 18.89
CA LYS A 310 4.67 32.20 17.54
C LYS A 310 3.70 31.02 17.54
N GLU A 311 2.40 31.30 17.45
CA GLU A 311 1.42 30.29 17.10
C GLU A 311 1.75 29.84 15.69
N TYR A 312 2.57 28.80 15.58
CA TYR A 312 2.60 28.00 14.38
C TYR A 312 1.21 27.38 14.28
N ARG A 313 0.50 27.72 13.20
CA ARG A 313 -0.67 26.95 12.80
C ARG A 313 -0.26 25.49 12.75
N TYR A 314 -1.12 24.59 13.23
CA TYR A 314 -0.97 23.15 13.03
C TYR A 314 -1.32 22.79 11.57
N CYS A 315 -0.80 23.61 10.66
CA CYS A 315 -0.76 23.60 9.20
C CYS A 315 0.26 24.74 8.90
#